data_AF-A0A945L8E0-F1
#
_entry.id   AF-A0A945L8E0-F1
#
_cell.length_a   1.000
_cell.length_b   1.000
_cell.length_c   1.000
_cell.angle_alpha   90.00
_cell.angle_beta   90.00
_cell.angle_gamma   90.00
#
_symmetry.space_group_name_H-M   'P 1'
#
loop_
_entity.id
_entity.type
_entity.pdbx_description
1 polymer ?
#
loop_
_entity_poly.entity_id
_entity_poly.type
_entity_poly.pdbx_seq_one_letter_code
_entity_poly.pdbx_strand_id
1 'polypeptide(L)'
;MAFRIPFFCLCAVLFLVGGNAAPAAADGTSWSAVAAAEANAWVSVDYGNGVWVAVSVLGTNRVMRSTDDGASWSAVAAAEANEWFSVAYGNGVWVAVSTNGTNRVMRSTDDGASWSAVAAAEANIWREVAYGNGVWVAVSVDGTNRVMRSTDGGASWSAVAAAEANGWAGADYGNGVWVAVAQSGTTNRVMRSLDPPAAGGGGEDPAAAAEAVRAAQEAAYVENVRLQKLAEAAYAENVRIVEAARVEAAVLAAEAAVLPVFVCAAKQVDPGAVCVSAATIINDARIVNTLDAQALSAIPVENIGRYPAQYLAQISPVAIKGMRVAQLNSFSAEQVKALPAALVAEISRTVFAKIKPATKNKFTATQIKSLDKGQVTSFLSKKPQKIKKSQIRALNFTGVAPKTLADSPRSVLRKLSVRQLNNLTNKQYNLIITKDPQSFSEKKIQKSRFAN
;
A
#
# COMPACT_ATOMS: atom_id res chain seq x y z
N MET A 1 10.84 -18.04 -36.58
CA MET A 1 9.49 -17.79 -36.03
C MET A 1 9.42 -18.39 -34.64
N ALA A 2 9.59 -17.57 -33.61
CA ALA A 2 9.44 -17.98 -32.21
C ALA A 2 8.28 -17.16 -31.64
N PHE A 3 7.18 -17.83 -31.32
CA PHE A 3 6.05 -17.23 -30.61
C PHE A 3 6.41 -17.11 -29.13
N ARG A 4 6.52 -15.87 -28.64
CA ARG A 4 6.57 -15.55 -27.21
C ARG A 4 5.13 -15.46 -26.68
N ILE A 5 4.87 -16.20 -25.62
CA ILE A 5 3.66 -16.11 -24.78
C ILE A 5 3.85 -14.92 -23.83
N PRO A 6 2.92 -13.96 -23.74
CA PRO A 6 3.01 -12.90 -22.74
C PRO A 6 2.41 -13.34 -21.39
N PHE A 7 3.14 -12.93 -20.37
CA PHE A 7 2.93 -12.97 -18.92
C PHE A 7 1.48 -12.78 -18.44
N PHE A 8 1.08 -13.66 -17.52
CA PHE A 8 0.06 -13.38 -16.51
C PHE A 8 0.61 -12.38 -15.48
N CYS A 9 -0.09 -11.26 -15.26
CA CYS A 9 0.11 -10.43 -14.08
C CYS A 9 -1.01 -10.75 -13.07
N LEU A 10 -0.61 -11.39 -11.98
CA LEU A 10 -1.46 -11.80 -10.87
C LEU A 10 -1.78 -10.55 -10.02
N CYS A 11 -3.00 -10.03 -10.11
CA CYS A 11 -3.51 -9.08 -9.13
C CYS A 11 -3.91 -9.84 -7.86
N ALA A 12 -3.13 -9.69 -6.79
CA ALA A 12 -3.56 -9.98 -5.44
C ALA A 12 -2.89 -9.01 -4.47
N VAL A 13 -3.60 -7.96 -4.08
CA VAL A 13 -3.38 -7.27 -2.82
C VAL A 13 -4.70 -7.26 -2.07
N LEU A 14 -4.79 -8.17 -1.11
CA LEU A 14 -5.80 -8.21 -0.08
C LEU A 14 -5.36 -7.23 1.03
N PHE A 15 -6.09 -6.15 1.24
CA PHE A 15 -6.09 -5.42 2.51
C PHE A 15 -7.53 -5.34 3.04
N LEU A 16 -7.79 -6.08 4.10
CA LEU A 16 -8.85 -5.76 5.06
C LEU A 16 -8.18 -5.13 6.27
N VAL A 17 -8.54 -3.89 6.59
CA VAL A 17 -9.04 -3.39 7.90
C VAL A 17 -8.96 -1.85 7.90
N GLY A 18 -10.10 -1.18 8.03
CA GLY A 18 -10.23 0.26 8.30
C GLY A 18 -10.92 1.05 7.19
N GLY A 19 -12.25 0.92 7.07
CA GLY A 19 -13.05 1.53 6.02
C GLY A 19 -13.03 3.06 6.01
N ASN A 20 -12.28 3.62 5.06
CA ASN A 20 -12.75 4.52 4.00
C ASN A 20 -11.57 4.70 3.03
N ALA A 21 -11.21 3.62 2.34
CA ALA A 21 -10.33 3.73 1.19
C ALA A 21 -11.15 4.41 0.08
N ALA A 22 -10.71 5.58 -0.36
CA ALA A 22 -11.21 6.19 -1.59
C ALA A 22 -11.14 5.13 -2.70
N PRO A 23 -12.19 4.97 -3.53
CA PRO A 23 -12.15 4.03 -4.64
C PRO A 23 -10.92 4.33 -5.50
N ALA A 24 -10.21 3.27 -5.93
CA ALA A 24 -9.08 3.38 -6.84
C ALA A 24 -9.50 4.29 -8.02
N ALA A 25 -8.71 5.33 -8.28
CA ALA A 25 -9.01 6.33 -9.30
C ALA A 25 -9.35 5.62 -10.63
N ALA A 26 -10.56 5.85 -11.15
CA ALA A 26 -10.98 5.31 -12.43
C ALA A 26 -10.04 5.87 -13.52
N ASP A 27 -9.20 5.02 -14.08
CA ASP A 27 -8.21 5.37 -15.11
C ASP A 27 -8.73 5.17 -16.55
N GLY A 28 -10.02 4.86 -16.68
CA GLY A 28 -10.70 4.63 -17.96
C GLY A 28 -10.34 3.30 -18.63
N THR A 29 -9.58 2.40 -17.98
CA THR A 29 -9.14 1.12 -18.58
C THR A 29 -10.14 -0.01 -18.44
N SER A 30 -11.06 0.07 -17.48
CA SER A 30 -12.02 -0.98 -17.16
C SER A 30 -13.44 -0.44 -17.16
N TRP A 31 -14.35 -1.17 -17.82
CA TRP A 31 -15.74 -0.77 -18.02
C TRP A 31 -16.67 -1.92 -17.65
N SER A 32 -17.76 -1.62 -16.97
CA SER A 32 -18.80 -2.58 -16.60
C SER A 32 -20.17 -2.09 -17.04
N ALA A 33 -21.02 -3.00 -17.51
CA ALA A 33 -22.36 -2.66 -17.96
C ALA A 33 -23.31 -2.51 -16.77
N VAL A 34 -24.12 -1.45 -16.77
CA VAL A 34 -25.18 -1.19 -15.80
C VAL A 34 -26.50 -1.10 -16.57
N ALA A 35 -27.58 -1.65 -15.99
CA ALA A 35 -28.90 -1.56 -16.60
C ALA A 35 -29.42 -0.12 -16.56
N ALA A 36 -29.90 0.38 -17.71
CA ALA A 36 -30.62 1.64 -17.77
C ALA A 36 -32.03 1.48 -17.16
N ALA A 37 -32.62 2.61 -16.74
CA ALA A 37 -33.96 2.61 -16.15
C ALA A 37 -35.06 2.15 -17.13
N GLU A 38 -34.88 2.44 -18.43
CA GLU A 38 -35.75 2.01 -19.53
C GLU A 38 -34.94 1.70 -20.79
N ALA A 39 -35.52 0.90 -21.69
CA ALA A 39 -34.98 0.55 -23.00
C ALA A 39 -35.15 1.68 -24.04
N ASN A 40 -34.63 2.86 -23.71
CA ASN A 40 -34.71 4.07 -24.51
C ASN A 40 -33.36 4.39 -25.17
N ALA A 41 -33.40 5.27 -26.18
CA ALA A 41 -32.20 5.78 -26.84
C ALA A 41 -31.64 6.97 -26.07
N TRP A 42 -30.86 6.68 -25.02
CA TRP A 42 -30.15 7.68 -24.22
C TRP A 42 -29.02 8.30 -25.03
N VAL A 43 -29.06 9.62 -25.26
CA VAL A 43 -28.18 10.32 -26.22
C VAL A 43 -27.24 11.34 -25.59
N SER A 44 -27.54 11.80 -24.37
CA SER A 44 -26.72 12.77 -23.65
C SER A 44 -26.80 12.49 -22.17
N VAL A 45 -25.67 12.69 -21.48
CA VAL A 45 -25.51 12.52 -20.05
C VAL A 45 -24.57 13.60 -19.54
N ASP A 46 -24.86 14.15 -18.37
CA ASP A 46 -23.97 15.08 -17.68
C ASP A 46 -24.00 14.83 -16.15
N TYR A 47 -23.00 15.35 -15.45
CA TYR A 47 -22.82 15.21 -14.01
C TYR A 47 -22.82 16.57 -13.31
N GLY A 48 -23.62 16.68 -12.25
CA GLY A 48 -23.79 17.92 -11.52
C GLY A 48 -24.38 17.70 -10.13
N ASN A 49 -23.89 18.45 -9.14
CA ASN A 49 -24.38 18.40 -7.76
C ASN A 49 -24.46 16.99 -7.14
N GLY A 50 -23.56 16.07 -7.53
CA GLY A 50 -23.60 14.69 -7.05
C GLY A 50 -24.61 13.77 -7.73
N VAL A 51 -25.23 14.21 -8.83
CA VAL A 51 -26.21 13.44 -9.60
C VAL A 51 -25.79 13.33 -11.05
N TRP A 52 -25.96 12.15 -11.62
CA TRP A 52 -25.88 11.93 -13.06
C TRP A 52 -27.28 12.02 -13.65
N VAL A 53 -27.44 12.75 -14.76
CA VAL A 53 -28.70 12.84 -15.49
C VAL A 53 -28.46 12.49 -16.94
N ALA A 54 -29.29 11.62 -17.50
CA ALA A 54 -29.31 11.28 -18.91
C ALA A 54 -30.67 11.58 -19.54
N VAL A 55 -30.66 12.01 -20.80
CA VAL A 55 -31.88 12.29 -21.59
C VAL A 55 -31.96 11.40 -22.83
N SER A 56 -33.19 11.18 -23.29
CA SER A 56 -33.50 10.33 -24.45
C SER A 56 -34.37 11.04 -25.47
N VAL A 57 -34.17 10.68 -26.73
CA VAL A 57 -35.02 11.13 -27.85
C VAL A 57 -36.30 10.29 -27.99
N LEU A 58 -36.31 9.04 -27.51
CA LEU A 58 -37.42 8.10 -27.68
C LEU A 58 -37.88 7.50 -26.34
N GLY A 59 -39.07 6.89 -26.34
CA GLY A 59 -39.61 6.15 -25.21
C GLY A 59 -40.56 6.94 -24.30
N THR A 60 -40.97 6.30 -23.21
CA THR A 60 -41.96 6.82 -22.24
C THR A 60 -41.35 7.79 -21.25
N ASN A 61 -40.33 7.39 -20.50
CA ASN A 61 -39.59 8.28 -19.60
C ASN A 61 -38.26 8.66 -20.25
N ARG A 62 -38.19 9.89 -20.74
CA ARG A 62 -37.05 10.41 -21.51
C ARG A 62 -35.97 11.07 -20.64
N VAL A 63 -36.07 10.91 -19.32
CA VAL A 63 -35.04 11.30 -18.35
C VAL A 63 -34.76 10.11 -17.44
N MET A 64 -33.49 9.89 -17.10
CA MET A 64 -33.12 9.04 -15.98
C MET A 64 -32.02 9.70 -15.16
N ARG A 65 -31.98 9.40 -13.86
CA ARG A 65 -30.96 9.92 -12.97
C ARG A 65 -30.35 8.86 -12.06
N SER A 66 -29.10 9.07 -11.67
CA SER A 66 -28.36 8.27 -10.69
C SER A 66 -27.79 9.17 -9.60
N THR A 67 -27.98 8.76 -8.35
CA THR A 67 -27.44 9.42 -7.15
C THR A 67 -26.38 8.55 -6.44
N ASP A 68 -25.91 7.49 -7.11
CA ASP A 68 -24.99 6.49 -6.60
C ASP A 68 -23.84 6.24 -7.60
N ASP A 69 -23.33 7.34 -8.16
CA ASP A 69 -22.19 7.36 -9.10
C ASP A 69 -22.38 6.47 -10.34
N GLY A 70 -23.61 6.37 -10.85
CA GLY A 70 -23.93 5.61 -12.06
C GLY A 70 -24.14 4.12 -11.82
N ALA A 71 -24.09 3.65 -10.56
CA ALA A 71 -24.29 2.24 -10.22
C ALA A 71 -25.73 1.77 -10.42
N SER A 72 -26.72 2.65 -10.25
CA SER A 72 -28.12 2.39 -10.59
C SER A 72 -28.81 3.64 -11.14
N TRP A 73 -29.85 3.41 -11.96
CA TRP A 73 -30.57 4.48 -12.65
C TRP A 73 -32.07 4.40 -12.40
N SER A 74 -32.68 5.55 -12.11
CA SER A 74 -34.13 5.70 -11.91
C SER A 74 -34.73 6.56 -13.01
N ALA A 75 -35.84 6.12 -13.59
CA ALA A 75 -36.57 6.87 -14.60
C ALA A 75 -37.28 8.09 -13.98
N VAL A 76 -37.30 9.20 -14.71
CA VAL A 76 -37.98 10.44 -14.34
C VAL A 76 -38.80 10.91 -15.54
N ALA A 77 -40.02 11.39 -15.29
CA ALA A 77 -40.86 11.94 -16.33
C ALA A 77 -40.25 13.23 -16.89
N ALA A 78 -40.14 13.32 -18.22
CA ALA A 78 -39.75 14.57 -18.88
C ALA A 78 -40.92 15.58 -18.84
N ALA A 79 -40.62 16.86 -18.98
CA ALA A 79 -41.64 17.91 -18.96
C ALA A 79 -42.63 17.81 -20.15
N GLU A 80 -42.14 17.35 -21.30
CA GLU A 80 -42.93 17.08 -22.50
C GLU A 80 -42.41 15.83 -23.21
N ALA A 81 -43.25 15.27 -24.09
CA ALA A 81 -42.93 14.09 -24.90
C ALA A 81 -42.07 14.42 -26.14
N ASN A 82 -41.12 15.34 -26.00
CA ASN A 82 -40.24 15.81 -27.06
C ASN A 82 -38.97 14.96 -27.14
N GLU A 83 -38.22 15.10 -28.23
CA GLU A 83 -36.94 14.44 -28.45
C GLU A 83 -35.81 15.22 -27.74
N TRP A 84 -35.51 14.88 -26.49
CA TRP A 84 -34.49 15.57 -25.69
C TRP A 84 -33.10 15.08 -26.08
N PHE A 85 -32.27 15.99 -26.60
CA PHE A 85 -31.04 15.62 -27.30
C PHE A 85 -29.77 15.89 -26.48
N SER A 86 -29.73 17.01 -25.78
CA SER A 86 -28.57 17.45 -24.99
C SER A 86 -29.04 17.94 -23.64
N VAL A 87 -28.31 17.59 -22.58
CA VAL A 87 -28.54 18.02 -21.19
C VAL A 87 -27.22 18.52 -20.60
N ALA A 88 -27.28 19.59 -19.82
CA ALA A 88 -26.14 20.11 -19.09
C ALA A 88 -26.54 20.64 -17.70
N TYR A 89 -25.58 20.63 -16.77
CA TYR A 89 -25.72 21.18 -15.44
C TYR A 89 -24.90 22.46 -15.25
N GLY A 90 -25.49 23.46 -14.60
CA GLY A 90 -24.83 24.73 -14.34
C GLY A 90 -25.54 25.54 -13.26
N ASN A 91 -24.78 26.05 -12.28
CA ASN A 91 -25.28 26.95 -11.23
C ASN A 91 -26.57 26.44 -10.53
N GLY A 92 -26.62 25.15 -10.20
CA GLY A 92 -27.78 24.56 -9.51
C GLY A 92 -28.99 24.25 -10.40
N VAL A 93 -28.86 24.39 -11.71
CA VAL A 93 -29.95 24.12 -12.66
C VAL A 93 -29.49 23.11 -13.70
N TRP A 94 -30.35 22.13 -13.98
CA TRP A 94 -30.22 21.26 -15.14
C TRP A 94 -31.04 21.84 -16.28
N VAL A 95 -30.49 21.87 -17.49
CA VAL A 95 -31.18 22.32 -18.70
C VAL A 95 -31.02 21.26 -19.78
N ALA A 96 -32.12 20.90 -20.42
CA ALA A 96 -32.11 20.05 -21.62
C ALA A 96 -32.79 20.75 -22.79
N VAL A 97 -32.30 20.49 -24.00
CA VAL A 97 -32.84 21.03 -25.25
C VAL A 97 -33.34 19.92 -26.17
N SER A 98 -34.32 20.26 -27.01
CA SER A 98 -34.99 19.31 -27.89
C SER A 98 -34.91 19.68 -29.37
N THR A 99 -34.94 18.63 -30.22
CA THR A 99 -35.02 18.72 -31.68
C THR A 99 -36.44 18.96 -32.19
N ASN A 100 -37.49 18.78 -31.38
CA ASN A 100 -38.88 18.89 -31.81
C ASN A 100 -39.80 19.42 -30.68
N GLY A 101 -41.11 19.44 -30.96
CA GLY A 101 -42.12 19.83 -29.98
C GLY A 101 -42.33 21.34 -29.84
N THR A 102 -43.22 21.69 -28.90
CA THR A 102 -43.65 23.07 -28.63
C THR A 102 -42.65 23.79 -27.73
N ASN A 103 -42.39 23.22 -26.54
CA ASN A 103 -41.37 23.75 -25.63
C ASN A 103 -40.09 22.95 -25.77
N ARG A 104 -39.12 23.51 -26.49
CA ARG A 104 -37.87 22.81 -26.83
C ARG A 104 -36.76 22.99 -25.80
N VAL A 105 -37.10 23.51 -24.63
CA VAL A 105 -36.23 23.55 -23.45
C VAL A 105 -36.99 22.96 -22.28
N MET A 106 -36.31 22.24 -21.41
CA MET A 106 -36.81 21.94 -20.08
C MET A 106 -35.71 22.19 -19.05
N ARG A 107 -36.12 22.53 -17.82
CA ARG A 107 -35.19 22.74 -16.71
C ARG A 107 -35.63 22.07 -15.42
N SER A 108 -34.66 21.70 -14.59
CA SER A 108 -34.85 21.19 -13.24
C SER A 108 -34.00 22.01 -12.25
N THR A 109 -34.59 22.34 -11.11
CA THR A 109 -33.93 23.04 -9.98
C THR A 109 -33.88 22.17 -8.72
N ASP A 110 -34.16 20.88 -8.87
CA ASP A 110 -34.26 19.88 -7.80
C ASP A 110 -33.45 18.62 -8.17
N ASP A 111 -32.26 18.83 -8.73
CA ASP A 111 -31.30 17.79 -9.09
C ASP A 111 -31.87 16.71 -10.04
N GLY A 112 -32.65 17.15 -11.03
CA GLY A 112 -33.22 16.29 -12.06
C GLY A 112 -34.39 15.43 -11.57
N ALA A 113 -34.92 15.69 -10.37
CA ALA A 113 -36.06 14.95 -9.81
C ALA A 113 -37.39 15.35 -10.47
N SER A 114 -37.56 16.61 -10.87
CA SER A 114 -38.70 17.09 -11.65
C SER A 114 -38.30 18.11 -12.70
N TRP A 115 -39.08 18.20 -13.79
CA TRP A 115 -38.75 19.02 -14.96
C TRP A 115 -39.90 19.93 -15.36
N SER A 116 -39.58 21.18 -15.67
CA SER A 116 -40.53 22.18 -16.19
C SER A 116 -40.19 22.56 -17.63
N ALA A 117 -41.21 22.61 -18.49
CA ALA A 117 -41.07 23.00 -19.88
C ALA A 117 -40.86 24.52 -20.01
N VAL A 118 -39.99 24.93 -20.92
CA VAL A 118 -39.67 26.32 -21.21
C VAL A 118 -39.67 26.52 -22.74
N ALA A 119 -40.27 27.62 -23.20
CA ALA A 119 -40.25 27.97 -24.61
C ALA A 119 -38.82 28.30 -25.05
N ALA A 120 -38.39 27.73 -26.19
CA ALA A 120 -37.14 28.12 -26.82
C ALA A 120 -37.29 29.48 -27.52
N ALA A 121 -36.17 30.14 -27.82
CA ALA A 121 -36.20 31.42 -28.54
C ALA A 121 -36.78 31.29 -29.96
N GLU A 122 -36.57 30.14 -30.60
CA GLU A 122 -37.13 29.79 -31.91
C GLU A 122 -37.44 28.29 -31.98
N ALA A 123 -38.34 27.91 -32.89
CA ALA A 123 -38.71 26.52 -33.17
C ALA A 123 -37.68 25.80 -34.07
N ASN A 124 -36.40 25.89 -33.69
CA ASN A 124 -35.27 25.25 -34.36
C ASN A 124 -34.91 23.90 -33.70
N ILE A 125 -34.19 23.05 -34.41
CA ILE A 125 -33.64 21.78 -33.95
C ILE A 125 -32.42 22.09 -33.08
N TRP A 126 -32.63 22.25 -31.77
CA TRP A 126 -31.57 22.53 -30.81
C TRP A 126 -30.80 21.24 -30.49
N ARG A 127 -29.47 21.29 -30.62
CA ARG A 127 -28.62 20.09 -30.61
C ARG A 127 -27.65 20.01 -29.45
N GLU A 128 -27.17 21.14 -28.97
CA GLU A 128 -26.26 21.18 -27.83
C GLU A 128 -26.64 22.34 -26.94
N VAL A 129 -26.56 22.13 -25.63
CA VAL A 129 -26.67 23.17 -24.61
C VAL A 129 -25.49 23.06 -23.65
N ALA A 130 -24.90 24.19 -23.31
CA ALA A 130 -23.79 24.27 -22.38
C ALA A 130 -23.94 25.49 -21.47
N TYR A 131 -23.29 25.42 -20.31
CA TYR A 131 -23.28 26.47 -19.31
C TYR A 131 -21.87 27.01 -19.10
N GLY A 132 -21.72 28.33 -19.09
CA GLY A 132 -20.44 28.99 -18.87
C GLY A 132 -20.63 30.45 -18.48
N ASN A 133 -19.82 30.93 -17.54
CA ASN A 133 -19.82 32.35 -17.12
C ASN A 133 -21.19 32.94 -16.75
N GLY A 134 -22.06 32.18 -16.09
CA GLY A 134 -23.41 32.67 -15.75
C GLY A 134 -24.44 32.60 -16.88
N VAL A 135 -24.05 32.11 -18.06
CA VAL A 135 -24.87 32.11 -19.26
C VAL A 135 -25.05 30.69 -19.78
N TRP A 136 -26.29 30.35 -20.13
CA TRP A 136 -26.59 29.16 -20.92
C TRP A 136 -26.54 29.51 -22.39
N VAL A 137 -25.91 28.68 -23.21
CA VAL A 137 -25.91 28.81 -24.66
C VAL A 137 -26.34 27.49 -25.27
N ALA A 138 -27.27 27.56 -26.22
CA ALA A 138 -27.64 26.42 -27.04
C ALA A 138 -27.47 26.73 -28.51
N VAL A 139 -27.08 25.71 -29.28
CA VAL A 139 -26.86 25.82 -30.73
C VAL A 139 -27.76 24.88 -31.52
N SER A 140 -28.06 25.28 -32.76
CA SER A 140 -29.00 24.58 -33.62
C SER A 140 -28.42 24.23 -34.99
N VAL A 141 -28.98 23.18 -35.59
CA VAL A 141 -28.59 22.71 -36.92
C VAL A 141 -29.43 23.28 -38.06
N ASP A 142 -30.50 23.99 -37.77
CA ASP A 142 -31.42 24.58 -38.75
C ASP A 142 -31.95 25.95 -38.29
N GLY A 143 -32.90 26.51 -39.03
CA GLY A 143 -33.47 27.82 -38.72
C GLY A 143 -32.58 29.01 -39.07
N THR A 144 -33.06 30.20 -38.71
CA THR A 144 -32.40 31.48 -38.99
C THR A 144 -31.44 31.86 -37.87
N ASN A 145 -31.90 31.88 -36.61
CA ASN A 145 -31.03 32.16 -35.47
C ASN A 145 -30.62 30.85 -34.79
N ARG A 146 -29.41 30.39 -35.11
CA ARG A 146 -28.92 29.07 -34.70
C ARG A 146 -28.17 29.05 -33.37
N VAL A 147 -28.25 30.14 -32.63
CA VAL A 147 -27.76 30.26 -31.26
C VAL A 147 -28.88 30.87 -30.43
N MET A 148 -29.06 30.38 -29.22
CA MET A 148 -29.87 31.06 -28.21
C MET A 148 -29.11 31.11 -26.89
N ARG A 149 -29.39 32.14 -26.09
CA ARG A 149 -28.79 32.29 -24.76
C ARG A 149 -29.82 32.57 -23.68
N SER A 150 -29.49 32.19 -22.44
CA SER A 150 -30.23 32.53 -21.22
C SER A 150 -29.28 33.03 -20.15
N THR A 151 -29.71 34.05 -19.41
CA THR A 151 -28.96 34.66 -18.27
C THR A 151 -29.70 34.55 -16.95
N ASP A 152 -30.86 33.88 -16.94
CA ASP A 152 -31.79 33.77 -15.81
C ASP A 152 -31.99 32.31 -15.39
N GLY A 153 -30.95 31.48 -15.53
CA GLY A 153 -30.99 30.07 -15.14
C GLY A 153 -31.87 29.22 -16.07
N GLY A 154 -31.92 29.54 -17.36
CA GLY A 154 -32.69 28.78 -18.35
C GLY A 154 -34.20 29.02 -18.29
N ALA A 155 -34.65 30.05 -17.58
CA ALA A 155 -36.07 30.38 -17.44
C ALA A 155 -36.63 31.12 -18.67
N SER A 156 -35.79 31.92 -19.35
CA SER A 156 -36.12 32.53 -20.64
C SER A 156 -34.92 32.53 -21.59
N TRP A 157 -35.19 32.53 -22.90
CA TRP A 157 -34.19 32.40 -23.95
C TRP A 157 -34.34 33.47 -25.02
N SER A 158 -33.21 34.06 -25.42
CA SER A 158 -33.15 35.03 -26.52
C SER A 158 -32.33 34.48 -27.68
N ALA A 159 -32.84 34.65 -28.90
CA ALA A 159 -32.16 34.25 -30.12
C ALA A 159 -30.93 35.13 -30.41
N VAL A 160 -29.87 34.52 -30.93
CA VAL A 160 -28.63 35.16 -31.36
C VAL A 160 -28.30 34.67 -32.77
N ALA A 161 -27.99 35.60 -33.67
CA ALA A 161 -27.57 35.25 -35.01
C ALA A 161 -26.23 34.48 -34.95
N ALA A 162 -26.17 33.33 -35.63
CA ALA A 162 -24.91 32.62 -35.80
C ALA A 162 -24.03 33.33 -36.84
N ALA A 163 -22.71 33.12 -36.76
CA ALA A 163 -21.77 33.71 -37.71
C ALA A 163 -22.03 33.25 -39.16
N GLU A 164 -22.56 32.03 -39.33
CA GLU A 164 -22.86 31.41 -40.61
C GLU A 164 -24.11 30.53 -40.50
N ALA A 165 -24.78 30.31 -41.63
CA ALA A 165 -25.91 29.38 -41.77
C ALA A 165 -25.45 27.91 -41.87
N ASN A 166 -24.55 27.50 -40.99
CA ASN A 166 -24.08 26.13 -40.82
C ASN A 166 -24.87 25.40 -39.73
N GLY A 167 -24.92 24.07 -39.80
CA GLY A 167 -25.62 23.27 -38.81
C GLY A 167 -24.74 23.08 -37.58
N TRP A 168 -24.93 23.89 -36.53
CA TRP A 168 -24.09 23.88 -35.32
C TRP A 168 -24.54 22.77 -34.37
N ALA A 169 -23.61 21.87 -34.03
CA ALA A 169 -23.94 20.61 -33.33
C ALA A 169 -23.16 20.39 -32.03
N GLY A 170 -22.14 21.20 -31.75
CA GLY A 170 -21.42 21.18 -30.49
C GLY A 170 -21.03 22.61 -30.10
N ALA A 171 -21.04 22.90 -28.81
CA ALA A 171 -20.66 24.18 -28.26
C ALA A 171 -20.12 23.98 -26.84
N ASP A 172 -19.03 24.66 -26.52
CA ASP A 172 -18.44 24.61 -25.17
C ASP A 172 -17.88 25.99 -24.80
N TYR A 173 -17.74 26.21 -23.49
CA TYR A 173 -17.17 27.41 -22.92
C TYR A 173 -15.85 27.11 -22.21
N GLY A 174 -14.80 27.79 -22.64
CA GLY A 174 -13.48 27.65 -22.04
C GLY A 174 -12.67 28.92 -22.20
N ASN A 175 -11.85 29.24 -21.20
CA ASN A 175 -10.92 30.37 -21.25
C ASN A 175 -11.58 31.72 -21.64
N GLY A 176 -12.78 32.01 -21.13
CA GLY A 176 -13.47 33.27 -21.42
C GLY A 176 -14.23 33.31 -22.74
N VAL A 177 -14.23 32.23 -23.54
CA VAL A 177 -14.73 32.23 -24.92
C VAL A 177 -15.66 31.05 -25.15
N TRP A 178 -16.77 31.31 -25.84
CA TRP A 178 -17.62 30.26 -26.41
C TRP A 178 -17.06 29.82 -27.74
N VAL A 179 -16.96 28.52 -27.97
CA VAL A 179 -16.58 27.94 -29.26
C VAL A 179 -17.64 26.93 -29.68
N ALA A 180 -18.09 27.01 -30.93
CA ALA A 180 -19.06 26.08 -31.50
C ALA A 180 -18.57 25.49 -32.82
N VAL A 181 -18.96 24.24 -33.08
CA VAL A 181 -18.56 23.45 -34.24
C VAL A 181 -19.77 22.99 -35.04
N ALA A 182 -19.63 22.96 -36.37
CA ALA A 182 -20.72 22.60 -37.28
C ALA A 182 -20.59 21.19 -37.87
N GLN A 183 -21.71 20.48 -37.96
CA GLN A 183 -21.86 19.20 -38.67
C GLN A 183 -22.12 19.37 -40.18
N SER A 184 -22.43 20.59 -40.63
CA SER A 184 -22.63 20.92 -42.05
C SER A 184 -21.89 22.19 -42.46
N GLY A 185 -21.97 22.54 -43.74
CA GLY A 185 -21.28 23.70 -44.32
C GLY A 185 -20.03 23.32 -45.12
N THR A 186 -19.78 24.05 -46.20
CA THR A 186 -18.57 23.87 -47.05
C THR A 186 -17.40 24.70 -46.55
N THR A 187 -17.65 25.81 -45.83
CA THR A 187 -16.65 26.72 -45.24
C THR A 187 -17.04 27.09 -43.80
N ASN A 188 -16.08 27.61 -43.02
CA ASN A 188 -16.27 28.18 -41.66
C ASN A 188 -17.08 27.30 -40.68
N ARG A 189 -16.60 26.08 -40.41
CA ARG A 189 -17.28 25.11 -39.50
C ARG A 189 -16.94 25.28 -38.02
N VAL A 190 -16.30 26.38 -37.65
CA VAL A 190 -15.99 26.76 -36.27
C VAL A 190 -16.33 28.23 -36.09
N MET A 191 -17.09 28.57 -35.05
CA MET A 191 -17.35 29.95 -34.65
C MET A 191 -16.95 30.16 -33.19
N ARG A 192 -16.61 31.41 -32.83
CA ARG A 192 -16.29 31.82 -31.46
C ARG A 192 -17.07 33.06 -31.06
N SER A 193 -17.33 33.25 -29.77
CA SER A 193 -17.86 34.52 -29.28
C SER A 193 -16.88 35.66 -29.57
N LEU A 194 -17.42 36.80 -29.98
CA LEU A 194 -16.66 38.04 -30.20
C LEU A 194 -16.69 38.95 -28.98
N ASP A 195 -17.53 38.64 -27.99
CA ASP A 195 -17.64 39.44 -26.78
C ASP A 195 -16.33 39.33 -25.98
N PRO A 196 -15.66 40.45 -25.64
CA PRO A 196 -14.63 40.43 -24.62
C PRO A 196 -15.24 39.95 -23.29
N PRO A 197 -14.47 39.32 -22.39
CA PRO A 197 -14.96 38.95 -21.08
C PRO A 197 -15.55 40.22 -20.45
N ALA A 198 -16.83 40.15 -20.05
CA ALA A 198 -17.62 41.31 -19.68
C ALA A 198 -16.88 42.22 -18.69
N ALA A 199 -16.33 43.33 -19.20
CA ALA A 199 -16.04 44.48 -18.38
C ALA A 199 -17.40 45.07 -17.98
N GLY A 200 -17.62 45.22 -16.68
CA GLY A 200 -18.77 45.94 -16.14
C GLY A 200 -18.94 47.27 -16.87
N GLY A 201 -20.20 47.61 -17.16
CA GLY A 201 -20.55 48.67 -18.09
C GLY A 201 -20.01 50.06 -17.76
N GLY A 202 -19.86 50.85 -18.81
CA GLY A 202 -19.60 52.30 -18.78
C GLY A 202 -18.54 52.65 -19.81
N GLY A 203 -18.88 53.51 -20.78
CA GLY A 203 -18.04 53.86 -21.92
C GLY A 203 -16.61 54.27 -21.55
N GLU A 204 -15.67 53.35 -21.72
CA GLU A 204 -14.24 53.59 -21.54
C GLU A 204 -13.51 53.62 -22.88
N ASP A 205 -12.58 54.58 -22.95
CA ASP A 205 -11.70 54.91 -24.06
C ASP A 205 -11.06 53.65 -24.72
N PRO A 206 -11.17 53.46 -26.04
CA PRO A 206 -10.57 52.34 -26.76
C PRO A 206 -9.06 52.15 -26.49
N ALA A 207 -8.33 53.22 -26.16
CA ALA A 207 -6.92 53.15 -25.80
C ALA A 207 -6.69 52.53 -24.42
N ALA A 208 -7.54 52.83 -23.44
CA ALA A 208 -7.50 52.25 -22.10
C ALA A 208 -7.88 50.76 -22.12
N ALA A 209 -8.87 50.40 -22.95
CA ALA A 209 -9.23 49.00 -23.19
C ALA A 209 -8.08 48.20 -23.84
N ALA A 210 -7.37 48.79 -24.81
CA ALA A 210 -6.21 48.14 -25.44
C ALA A 210 -5.03 47.96 -24.46
N GLU A 211 -4.81 48.92 -23.56
CA GLU A 211 -3.78 48.82 -22.52
C GLU A 211 -4.15 47.80 -21.43
N ALA A 212 -5.42 47.72 -21.04
CA ALA A 212 -5.92 46.69 -20.14
C ALA A 212 -5.79 45.28 -20.75
N VAL A 213 -6.05 45.13 -22.05
CA VAL A 213 -5.83 43.86 -22.77
C VAL A 213 -4.35 43.48 -22.80
N ARG A 214 -3.44 44.43 -23.07
CA ARG A 214 -1.99 44.17 -23.02
C ARG A 214 -1.53 43.76 -21.63
N ALA A 215 -1.98 44.48 -20.59
CA ALA A 215 -1.66 44.15 -19.20
C ALA A 215 -2.21 42.77 -18.79
N ALA A 216 -3.41 42.42 -19.24
CA ALA A 216 -4.00 41.10 -19.01
C ALA A 216 -3.24 39.99 -19.76
N GLN A 217 -2.78 40.25 -20.99
CA GLN A 217 -1.94 39.32 -21.75
C GLN A 217 -0.57 39.11 -21.09
N GLU A 218 0.05 40.17 -20.59
CA GLU A 218 1.32 40.09 -19.85
C GLU A 218 1.15 39.35 -18.51
N ALA A 219 0.08 39.62 -17.76
CA ALA A 219 -0.23 38.90 -16.53
C ALA A 219 -0.51 37.41 -16.79
N ALA A 220 -1.25 37.08 -17.87
CA ALA A 220 -1.50 35.72 -18.29
C ALA A 220 -0.21 35.02 -18.75
N TYR A 221 0.69 35.73 -19.43
CA TYR A 221 2.01 35.20 -19.81
C TYR A 221 2.86 34.87 -18.57
N VAL A 222 2.90 35.77 -17.59
CA VAL A 222 3.62 35.56 -16.33
C VAL A 222 3.06 34.37 -15.55
N GLU A 223 1.73 34.24 -15.47
CA GLU A 223 1.10 33.10 -14.79
C GLU A 223 1.31 31.79 -15.56
N ASN A 224 1.27 31.80 -16.90
CA ASN A 224 1.60 30.62 -17.71
C ASN A 224 3.05 30.16 -17.49
N VAL A 225 4.01 31.10 -17.40
CA VAL A 225 5.41 30.78 -17.07
C VAL A 225 5.53 30.23 -15.65
N ARG A 226 4.76 30.76 -14.68
CA ARG A 226 4.70 30.22 -13.32
C ARG A 226 4.16 28.80 -13.30
N LEU A 227 3.05 28.55 -14.00
CA LEU A 227 2.42 27.23 -14.10
C LEU A 227 3.33 26.22 -14.81
N GLN A 228 4.06 26.63 -15.85
CA GLN A 228 5.08 25.80 -16.49
C GLN A 228 6.18 25.39 -15.51
N LYS A 229 6.72 26.32 -14.72
CA LYS A 229 7.72 26.01 -13.69
C LYS A 229 7.18 25.09 -12.61
N LEU A 230 5.92 25.25 -12.21
CA LEU A 230 5.26 24.36 -11.25
C LEU A 230 5.04 22.96 -11.84
N ALA A 231 4.68 22.87 -13.13
CA ALA A 231 4.53 21.60 -13.84
C ALA A 231 5.87 20.88 -14.00
N GLU A 232 6.95 21.60 -14.32
CA GLU A 232 8.31 21.04 -14.36
C GLU A 232 8.76 20.54 -12.98
N ALA A 233 8.47 21.29 -11.91
CA ALA A 233 8.76 20.86 -10.54
C ALA A 233 7.93 19.63 -10.12
N ALA A 234 6.65 19.59 -10.48
CA ALA A 234 5.79 18.43 -10.25
C ALA A 234 6.25 17.21 -11.06
N TYR A 235 6.70 17.40 -12.30
CA TYR A 235 7.29 16.34 -13.12
C TYR A 235 8.60 15.83 -12.50
N ALA A 236 9.48 16.72 -12.01
CA ALA A 236 10.70 16.34 -11.32
C ALA A 236 10.41 15.57 -10.01
N GLU A 237 9.39 15.98 -9.25
CA GLU A 237 8.96 15.26 -8.05
C GLU A 237 8.34 13.91 -8.40
N ASN A 238 7.52 13.83 -9.45
CA ASN A 238 6.99 12.56 -9.97
C ASN A 238 8.11 11.63 -10.43
N VAL A 239 9.16 12.15 -11.10
CA VAL A 239 10.35 11.38 -11.46
C VAL A 239 11.08 10.90 -10.20
N ARG A 240 11.23 11.74 -9.16
CA ARG A 240 11.78 11.30 -7.86
C ARG A 240 10.95 10.21 -7.20
N ILE A 241 9.62 10.33 -7.22
CA ILE A 241 8.70 9.33 -6.66
C ILE A 241 8.76 8.04 -7.47
N VAL A 242 8.80 8.11 -8.80
CA VAL A 242 8.93 6.93 -9.69
C VAL A 242 10.31 6.30 -9.55
N GLU A 243 11.38 7.08 -9.41
CA GLU A 243 12.72 6.55 -9.14
C GLU A 243 12.83 5.96 -7.74
N ALA A 244 12.22 6.58 -6.72
CA ALA A 244 12.10 6.01 -5.38
C ALA A 244 11.29 4.71 -5.38
N ALA A 245 10.17 4.66 -6.11
CA ALA A 245 9.35 3.47 -6.30
C ALA A 245 10.07 2.42 -7.16
N ARG A 246 10.92 2.81 -8.11
CA ARG A 246 11.81 1.90 -8.86
C ARG A 246 12.92 1.36 -7.99
N VAL A 247 13.48 2.15 -7.08
CA VAL A 247 14.45 1.71 -6.07
C VAL A 247 13.75 0.77 -5.08
N GLU A 248 12.55 1.10 -4.63
CA GLU A 248 11.73 0.23 -3.76
C GLU A 248 11.34 -1.06 -4.49
N ALA A 249 10.92 -1.00 -5.75
CA ALA A 249 10.65 -2.17 -6.58
C ALA A 249 11.92 -2.94 -6.95
N ALA A 250 13.09 -2.30 -7.07
CA ALA A 250 14.37 -2.95 -7.27
C ALA A 250 14.90 -3.56 -5.97
N VAL A 251 14.60 -2.96 -4.81
CA VAL A 251 14.80 -3.56 -3.48
C VAL A 251 13.86 -4.75 -3.32
N LEU A 252 12.60 -4.63 -3.72
CA LEU A 252 11.62 -5.73 -3.71
C LEU A 252 12.01 -6.85 -4.69
N ALA A 253 12.55 -6.51 -5.86
CA ALA A 253 13.06 -7.46 -6.84
C ALA A 253 14.40 -8.09 -6.40
N ALA A 254 15.25 -7.34 -5.69
CA ALA A 254 16.45 -7.87 -5.05
C ALA A 254 16.11 -8.75 -3.85
N GLU A 255 15.07 -8.42 -3.08
CA GLU A 255 14.49 -9.26 -2.02
C GLU A 255 13.82 -10.51 -2.60
N ALA A 256 13.17 -10.42 -3.77
CA ALA A 256 12.63 -11.58 -4.49
C ALA A 256 13.72 -12.45 -5.14
N ALA A 257 14.88 -11.87 -5.47
CA ALA A 257 16.04 -12.61 -5.99
C ALA A 257 16.81 -13.37 -4.87
N VAL A 258 16.60 -13.00 -3.60
CA VAL A 258 17.03 -13.78 -2.43
C VAL A 258 15.88 -14.70 -2.02
N LEU A 259 15.77 -15.84 -2.71
CA LEU A 259 14.85 -16.96 -2.41
C LEU A 259 14.35 -16.99 -0.96
N PRO A 260 13.06 -16.70 -0.68
CA PRO A 260 12.50 -16.97 0.62
C PRO A 260 12.34 -18.48 0.77
N VAL A 261 13.25 -19.09 1.52
CA VAL A 261 13.09 -20.44 2.07
C VAL A 261 11.84 -20.42 2.95
N PHE A 262 10.73 -20.93 2.42
CA PHE A 262 9.49 -21.13 3.17
C PHE A 262 9.76 -22.09 4.33
N VAL A 263 9.59 -21.60 5.56
CA VAL A 263 9.62 -22.43 6.76
C VAL A 263 8.17 -22.81 7.06
N CYS A 264 7.75 -23.98 6.59
CA CYS A 264 6.47 -24.56 6.98
C CYS A 264 6.54 -24.94 8.46
N ALA A 265 5.79 -24.25 9.33
CA ALA A 265 5.52 -24.75 10.66
C ALA A 265 4.70 -26.04 10.52
N ALA A 266 5.33 -27.19 10.78
CA ALA A 266 4.75 -28.46 10.44
C ALA A 266 3.63 -28.86 11.40
N LYS A 267 2.47 -29.19 10.84
CA LYS A 267 1.83 -30.47 11.11
C LYS A 267 1.30 -31.06 9.80
N GLN A 268 1.47 -32.36 9.67
CA GLN A 268 1.10 -33.22 8.56
C GLN A 268 -0.33 -32.94 8.03
N VAL A 269 -0.47 -32.83 6.70
CA VAL A 269 -1.73 -32.94 5.93
C VAL A 269 -2.86 -31.98 6.32
N ASP A 270 -2.64 -30.66 6.16
CA ASP A 270 -3.76 -29.71 6.08
C ASP A 270 -3.53 -28.72 4.92
N PRO A 271 -4.45 -28.59 3.94
CA PRO A 271 -4.34 -27.61 2.84
C PRO A 271 -4.39 -26.14 3.28
N GLY A 272 -4.45 -25.85 4.59
CA GLY A 272 -4.56 -24.51 5.16
C GLY A 272 -3.32 -23.99 5.92
N ALA A 273 -2.18 -24.68 5.87
CA ALA A 273 -0.98 -24.23 6.57
C ALA A 273 -0.44 -22.91 5.96
N VAL A 274 -0.59 -21.81 6.69
CA VAL A 274 -0.12 -20.49 6.29
C VAL A 274 1.41 -20.46 6.28
N CYS A 275 1.98 -20.45 5.08
CA CYS A 275 3.39 -20.21 4.84
C CYS A 275 3.71 -18.73 5.13
N VAL A 276 4.30 -18.44 6.29
CA VAL A 276 4.71 -17.06 6.66
C VAL A 276 6.17 -16.81 6.31
N SER A 277 6.49 -15.63 5.82
CA SER A 277 7.87 -15.26 5.50
C SER A 277 8.73 -15.21 6.76
N ALA A 278 10.03 -15.48 6.64
CA ALA A 278 10.96 -15.38 7.77
C ALA A 278 10.93 -13.98 8.43
N ALA A 279 10.64 -12.92 7.67
CA ALA A 279 10.50 -11.55 8.17
C ALA A 279 9.27 -11.37 9.08
N THR A 280 8.14 -12.01 8.77
CA THR A 280 6.96 -12.02 9.64
C THR A 280 7.21 -12.84 10.91
N ILE A 281 7.92 -13.98 10.82
CA ILE A 281 8.27 -14.80 12.00
C ILE A 281 9.20 -14.04 12.96
N ILE A 282 10.13 -13.23 12.44
CA ILE A 282 11.10 -12.46 13.27
C ILE A 282 10.40 -11.43 14.17
N ASN A 283 9.24 -10.90 13.76
CA ASN A 283 8.60 -9.77 14.44
C ASN A 283 7.38 -10.13 15.31
N ASP A 284 6.91 -11.39 15.29
CA ASP A 284 5.72 -11.81 16.05
C ASP A 284 6.00 -12.96 17.03
N ALA A 285 5.93 -12.66 18.33
CA ALA A 285 6.09 -13.62 19.42
C ALA A 285 5.09 -14.78 19.37
N ARG A 286 3.89 -14.58 18.80
CA ARG A 286 2.85 -15.61 18.70
C ARG A 286 3.23 -16.69 17.68
N ILE A 287 4.01 -16.34 16.66
CA ILE A 287 4.45 -17.32 15.65
C ILE A 287 5.67 -18.10 16.15
N VAL A 288 6.57 -17.46 16.92
CA VAL A 288 7.76 -18.13 17.47
C VAL A 288 7.39 -19.29 18.40
N ASN A 289 6.26 -19.22 19.11
CA ASN A 289 5.83 -20.27 20.03
C ASN A 289 5.24 -21.51 19.31
N THR A 290 4.82 -21.38 18.05
CA THR A 290 4.23 -22.48 17.26
C THR A 290 5.27 -23.26 16.46
N LEU A 291 6.52 -22.80 16.43
CA LEU A 291 7.60 -23.49 15.74
C LEU A 291 7.83 -24.88 16.34
N ASP A 292 8.17 -25.82 15.45
CA ASP A 292 8.70 -27.13 15.80
C ASP A 292 10.20 -27.22 15.50
N ALA A 293 10.80 -28.39 15.74
CA ALA A 293 12.23 -28.58 15.55
C ALA A 293 12.63 -28.43 14.07
N GLN A 294 11.83 -28.96 13.14
CA GLN A 294 12.16 -28.91 11.72
C GLN A 294 12.09 -27.48 11.20
N ALA A 295 11.03 -26.75 11.56
CA ALA A 295 10.85 -25.35 11.22
C ALA A 295 11.99 -24.49 11.74
N LEU A 296 12.35 -24.60 13.03
CA LEU A 296 13.45 -23.83 13.60
C LEU A 296 14.79 -24.15 12.90
N SER A 297 15.03 -25.41 12.54
CA SER A 297 16.25 -25.84 11.85
C SER A 297 16.38 -25.31 10.42
N ALA A 298 15.23 -25.03 9.77
CA ALA A 298 15.15 -24.54 8.40
C ALA A 298 15.37 -23.03 8.29
N ILE A 299 15.28 -22.28 9.40
CA ILE A 299 15.53 -20.83 9.42
C ILE A 299 16.99 -20.56 9.03
N PRO A 300 17.26 -19.75 7.98
CA PRO A 300 18.62 -19.39 7.60
C PRO A 300 19.38 -18.66 8.71
N VAL A 301 20.70 -18.80 8.74
CA VAL A 301 21.55 -18.28 9.83
C VAL A 301 21.55 -16.75 9.88
N GLU A 302 21.50 -16.13 8.71
CA GLU A 302 21.38 -14.69 8.48
C GLU A 302 20.08 -14.09 9.05
N ASN A 303 19.02 -14.91 9.13
CA ASN A 303 17.71 -14.50 9.63
C ASN A 303 17.60 -14.77 11.13
N ILE A 304 18.08 -15.92 11.60
CA ILE A 304 18.00 -16.26 13.02
C ILE A 304 18.84 -15.30 13.90
N GLY A 305 19.94 -14.79 13.37
CA GLY A 305 20.76 -13.78 14.03
C GLY A 305 20.09 -12.40 14.17
N ARG A 306 18.99 -12.16 13.44
CA ARG A 306 18.20 -10.91 13.51
C ARG A 306 17.04 -10.99 14.50
N TYR A 307 16.76 -12.15 15.10
CA TYR A 307 15.65 -12.30 16.04
C TYR A 307 15.82 -11.36 17.25
N PRO A 308 14.81 -10.53 17.57
CA PRO A 308 14.81 -9.76 18.80
C PRO A 308 15.01 -10.67 20.01
N ALA A 309 15.95 -10.32 20.88
CA ALA A 309 16.31 -11.15 22.03
C ALA A 309 15.09 -11.49 22.90
N GLN A 310 14.12 -10.56 23.00
CA GLN A 310 12.87 -10.74 23.75
C GLN A 310 12.00 -11.92 23.27
N TYR A 311 12.11 -12.33 22.01
CA TYR A 311 11.31 -13.44 21.46
C TYR A 311 11.97 -14.80 21.65
N LEU A 312 13.27 -14.85 21.92
CA LEU A 312 13.98 -16.12 22.19
C LEU A 312 13.50 -16.81 23.47
N ALA A 313 12.85 -16.06 24.37
CA ALA A 313 12.20 -16.61 25.56
C ALA A 313 10.93 -17.42 25.24
N GLN A 314 10.33 -17.21 24.07
CA GLN A 314 9.06 -17.81 23.66
C GLN A 314 9.24 -19.06 22.79
N ILE A 315 10.49 -19.40 22.42
CA ILE A 315 10.77 -20.63 21.64
C ILE A 315 10.32 -21.84 22.48
N SER A 316 9.58 -22.75 21.85
CA SER A 316 9.12 -23.95 22.54
C SER A 316 10.29 -24.90 22.87
N PRO A 317 10.22 -25.67 23.97
CA PRO A 317 11.19 -26.73 24.28
C PRO A 317 11.32 -27.79 23.17
N VAL A 318 10.29 -27.94 22.33
CA VAL A 318 10.31 -28.85 21.18
C VAL A 318 11.13 -28.23 20.04
N ALA A 319 10.88 -26.96 19.71
CA ALA A 319 11.58 -26.25 18.65
C ALA A 319 13.09 -26.17 18.87
N ILE A 320 13.54 -25.84 20.09
CA ILE A 320 14.95 -25.58 20.39
C ILE A 320 15.86 -26.79 20.10
N LYS A 321 15.29 -28.01 20.06
CA LYS A 321 15.98 -29.26 19.70
C LYS A 321 16.42 -29.30 18.23
N GLY A 322 15.73 -28.57 17.36
CA GLY A 322 16.05 -28.43 15.95
C GLY A 322 17.18 -27.45 15.65
N MET A 323 17.62 -26.66 16.64
CA MET A 323 18.60 -25.62 16.41
C MET A 323 19.96 -26.16 15.95
N ARG A 324 20.52 -25.57 14.90
CA ARG A 324 21.79 -25.99 14.26
C ARG A 324 22.98 -25.29 14.90
N VAL A 325 24.16 -25.89 14.72
CA VAL A 325 25.45 -25.33 15.19
C VAL A 325 25.71 -23.94 14.62
N ALA A 326 25.42 -23.73 13.34
CA ALA A 326 25.63 -22.45 12.66
C ALA A 326 24.72 -21.35 13.23
N GLN A 327 23.45 -21.69 13.49
CA GLN A 327 22.46 -20.79 14.09
C GLN A 327 22.90 -20.33 15.49
N LEU A 328 23.24 -21.25 16.40
CA LEU A 328 23.75 -20.87 17.74
C LEU A 328 25.01 -20.01 17.71
N ASN A 329 25.91 -20.29 16.77
CA ASN A 329 27.14 -19.52 16.64
C ASN A 329 26.91 -18.10 16.11
N SER A 330 25.78 -17.85 15.44
CA SER A 330 25.40 -16.52 14.94
C SER A 330 24.82 -15.61 16.01
N PHE A 331 24.29 -16.17 17.10
CA PHE A 331 23.65 -15.37 18.15
C PHE A 331 24.60 -14.38 18.81
N SER A 332 24.11 -13.16 19.02
CA SER A 332 24.76 -12.12 19.83
C SER A 332 24.84 -12.53 21.31
N ALA A 333 25.56 -11.76 22.13
CA ALA A 333 25.64 -12.03 23.57
C ALA A 333 24.28 -11.79 24.25
N GLU A 334 23.53 -10.81 23.77
CA GLU A 334 22.19 -10.41 24.22
C GLU A 334 21.18 -11.52 23.90
N GLN A 335 21.22 -12.06 22.68
CA GLN A 335 20.39 -13.18 22.25
C GLN A 335 20.68 -14.44 23.05
N VAL A 336 21.96 -14.81 23.23
CA VAL A 336 22.31 -15.96 24.09
C VAL A 336 21.82 -15.72 25.51
N LYS A 337 21.97 -14.53 26.08
CA LYS A 337 21.50 -14.21 27.44
C LYS A 337 19.98 -14.32 27.58
N ALA A 338 19.23 -13.99 26.53
CA ALA A 338 17.77 -14.03 26.55
C ALA A 338 17.18 -15.44 26.46
N LEU A 339 17.96 -16.46 26.06
CA LEU A 339 17.52 -17.85 26.09
C LEU A 339 17.26 -18.29 27.55
N PRO A 340 16.05 -18.77 27.90
CA PRO A 340 15.77 -19.33 29.21
C PRO A 340 16.68 -20.50 29.53
N ALA A 341 17.10 -20.62 30.79
CA ALA A 341 18.00 -21.70 31.24
C ALA A 341 17.41 -23.10 30.97
N ALA A 342 16.08 -23.24 31.03
CA ALA A 342 15.38 -24.48 30.68
C ALA A 342 15.56 -24.85 29.20
N LEU A 343 15.42 -23.88 28.27
CA LEU A 343 15.62 -24.14 26.84
C LEU A 343 17.08 -24.47 26.51
N VAL A 344 18.04 -23.86 27.20
CA VAL A 344 19.47 -24.18 27.02
C VAL A 344 19.76 -25.65 27.37
N ALA A 345 19.09 -26.20 28.38
CA ALA A 345 19.22 -27.62 28.74
C ALA A 345 18.65 -28.55 27.66
N GLU A 346 17.65 -28.09 26.90
CA GLU A 346 17.02 -28.85 25.80
C GLU A 346 17.82 -28.80 24.48
N ILE A 347 18.83 -27.92 24.35
CA ILE A 347 19.70 -27.89 23.18
C ILE A 347 20.41 -29.24 23.04
N SER A 348 20.29 -29.85 21.86
CA SER A 348 20.89 -31.15 21.58
C SER A 348 22.39 -31.20 21.93
N ARG A 349 22.81 -32.28 22.60
CA ARG A 349 24.20 -32.51 23.01
C ARG A 349 25.17 -32.48 21.83
N THR A 350 24.74 -32.97 20.67
CA THR A 350 25.57 -33.00 19.45
C THR A 350 25.84 -31.60 18.93
N VAL A 351 24.84 -30.72 19.01
CA VAL A 351 24.95 -29.31 18.63
C VAL A 351 25.82 -28.57 19.65
N PHE A 352 25.54 -28.73 20.93
CA PHE A 352 26.29 -28.07 22.02
C PHE A 352 27.78 -28.49 22.05
N ALA A 353 28.09 -29.72 21.64
CA ALA A 353 29.48 -30.16 21.48
C ALA A 353 30.23 -29.38 20.39
N LYS A 354 29.54 -29.03 19.31
CA LYS A 354 30.13 -28.45 18.08
C LYS A 354 30.09 -26.91 18.02
N ILE A 355 29.40 -26.22 18.93
CA ILE A 355 29.43 -24.74 18.96
C ILE A 355 30.84 -24.22 19.33
N LYS A 356 31.18 -23.05 18.77
CA LYS A 356 32.49 -22.42 18.94
C LYS A 356 32.72 -22.03 20.41
N PRO A 357 33.97 -22.02 20.88
CA PRO A 357 34.28 -21.54 22.23
C PRO A 357 33.82 -20.12 22.54
N ALA A 358 33.89 -19.23 21.55
CA ALA A 358 33.38 -17.86 21.68
C ALA A 358 31.88 -17.85 22.05
N THR A 359 31.08 -18.74 21.45
CA THR A 359 29.66 -18.93 21.75
C THR A 359 29.45 -19.54 23.14
N LYS A 360 30.23 -20.57 23.50
CA LYS A 360 30.19 -21.16 24.86
C LYS A 360 30.45 -20.10 25.95
N ASN A 361 31.31 -19.13 25.66
CA ASN A 361 31.63 -18.03 26.58
C ASN A 361 30.53 -16.97 26.70
N LYS A 362 29.52 -16.94 25.82
CA LYS A 362 28.36 -16.04 25.90
C LYS A 362 27.31 -16.51 26.92
N PHE A 363 27.28 -17.81 27.25
CA PHE A 363 26.32 -18.33 28.23
C PHE A 363 26.56 -17.78 29.63
N THR A 364 25.46 -17.44 30.30
CA THR A 364 25.48 -16.93 31.68
C THR A 364 25.71 -18.04 32.70
N ALA A 365 26.07 -17.67 33.93
CA ALA A 365 26.19 -18.63 35.03
C ALA A 365 24.85 -19.37 35.29
N THR A 366 23.72 -18.70 35.15
CA THR A 366 22.38 -19.29 35.34
C THR A 366 22.10 -20.37 34.29
N GLN A 367 22.39 -20.10 33.02
CA GLN A 367 22.22 -21.07 31.93
C GLN A 367 23.21 -22.23 32.01
N ILE A 368 24.42 -22.00 32.51
CA ILE A 368 25.42 -23.07 32.69
C ILE A 368 25.01 -24.01 33.83
N LYS A 369 24.34 -23.49 34.87
CA LYS A 369 23.85 -24.30 35.99
C LYS A 369 22.75 -25.30 35.57
N SER A 370 22.00 -25.01 34.51
CA SER A 370 20.94 -25.90 34.00
C SER A 370 21.42 -26.95 33.01
N LEU A 371 22.69 -26.92 32.59
CA LEU A 371 23.22 -27.87 31.62
C LEU A 371 23.16 -29.31 32.13
N ASP A 372 22.85 -30.24 31.22
CA ASP A 372 22.89 -31.66 31.52
C ASP A 372 24.34 -32.21 31.57
N LYS A 373 24.51 -33.42 32.11
CA LYS A 373 25.84 -34.08 32.24
C LYS A 373 26.61 -34.23 30.92
N GLY A 374 25.91 -34.42 29.80
CA GLY A 374 26.48 -34.53 28.46
C GLY A 374 26.91 -33.18 27.88
N GLN A 375 26.11 -32.13 28.11
CA GLN A 375 26.46 -30.76 27.77
C GLN A 375 27.63 -30.26 28.63
N VAL A 376 27.66 -30.56 29.93
CA VAL A 376 28.80 -30.26 30.82
C VAL A 376 30.07 -30.97 30.34
N THR A 377 29.98 -32.25 29.97
CA THR A 377 31.10 -32.98 29.35
C THR A 377 31.63 -32.28 28.10
N SER A 378 30.72 -31.77 27.27
CA SER A 378 31.04 -31.00 26.06
C SER A 378 31.62 -29.60 26.35
N PHE A 379 31.27 -29.02 27.49
CA PHE A 379 31.79 -27.74 27.96
C PHE A 379 33.22 -27.88 28.48
N LEU A 380 33.56 -29.01 29.11
CA LEU A 380 34.87 -29.35 29.66
C LEU A 380 35.90 -29.84 28.61
N SER A 381 35.77 -29.41 27.34
CA SER A 381 36.59 -29.90 26.23
C SER A 381 38.08 -30.00 26.56
N LYS A 382 38.79 -31.01 26.03
CA LYS A 382 40.24 -31.19 26.23
C LYS A 382 41.11 -30.03 25.76
N LYS A 383 40.58 -29.15 24.89
CA LYS A 383 41.28 -27.97 24.38
C LYS A 383 41.22 -26.81 25.40
N PRO A 384 42.30 -26.03 25.60
CA PRO A 384 42.27 -24.85 26.45
C PRO A 384 41.21 -23.85 25.95
N GLN A 385 40.31 -23.41 26.84
CA GLN A 385 39.29 -22.41 26.53
C GLN A 385 39.37 -21.23 27.49
N LYS A 386 39.12 -20.00 26.98
CA LYS A 386 39.01 -18.78 27.79
C LYS A 386 37.67 -18.73 28.56
N ILE A 387 37.40 -19.71 29.43
CA ILE A 387 36.16 -19.77 30.22
C ILE A 387 36.27 -18.88 31.46
N LYS A 388 35.24 -18.09 31.76
CA LYS A 388 35.22 -17.19 32.93
C LYS A 388 35.11 -17.99 34.25
N LYS A 389 35.67 -17.44 35.32
CA LYS A 389 35.63 -18.06 36.67
C LYS A 389 34.20 -18.27 37.17
N SER A 390 33.28 -17.33 36.87
CA SER A 390 31.86 -17.43 37.20
C SER A 390 31.19 -18.61 36.50
N GLN A 391 31.51 -18.84 35.23
CA GLN A 391 30.99 -19.96 34.43
C GLN A 391 31.48 -21.31 34.97
N ILE A 392 32.78 -21.43 35.27
CA ILE A 392 33.31 -22.65 35.90
C ILE A 392 32.62 -22.92 37.23
N ARG A 393 32.40 -21.89 38.06
CA ARG A 393 31.73 -22.02 39.35
C ARG A 393 30.25 -22.40 39.27
N ALA A 394 29.62 -22.22 38.11
CA ALA A 394 28.23 -22.60 37.87
C ALA A 394 28.06 -24.06 37.42
N LEU A 395 29.14 -24.73 36.99
CA LEU A 395 29.08 -26.11 36.53
C LEU A 395 28.71 -27.08 37.64
N ASN A 396 27.79 -27.99 37.31
CA ASN A 396 27.45 -29.16 38.11
C ASN A 396 28.18 -30.40 37.58
N PHE A 397 28.96 -31.06 38.43
CA PHE A 397 29.74 -32.25 38.07
C PHE A 397 29.06 -33.57 38.45
N THR A 398 27.86 -33.53 39.01
CA THR A 398 27.09 -34.74 39.34
C THR A 398 26.85 -35.56 38.07
N GLY A 399 27.27 -36.83 38.09
CA GLY A 399 27.13 -37.75 36.95
C GLY A 399 28.12 -37.53 35.79
N VAL A 400 29.05 -36.57 35.88
CA VAL A 400 30.15 -36.41 34.91
C VAL A 400 31.18 -37.53 35.14
N ALA A 401 31.60 -38.22 34.07
CA ALA A 401 32.58 -39.30 34.20
C ALA A 401 33.90 -38.78 34.85
N PRO A 402 34.51 -39.51 35.81
CA PRO A 402 35.74 -39.08 36.48
C PRO A 402 36.85 -38.67 35.52
N LYS A 403 37.05 -39.46 34.46
CA LYS A 403 38.08 -39.21 33.44
C LYS A 403 37.86 -37.93 32.65
N THR A 404 36.60 -37.54 32.38
CA THR A 404 36.27 -36.29 31.69
C THR A 404 36.73 -35.07 32.49
N LEU A 405 36.46 -35.06 33.80
CA LEU A 405 36.90 -33.96 34.66
C LEU A 405 38.42 -33.95 34.81
N ALA A 406 39.03 -35.12 34.99
CA ALA A 406 40.50 -35.23 35.13
C ALA A 406 41.26 -34.86 33.86
N ASP A 407 40.70 -35.10 32.68
CA ASP A 407 41.29 -34.71 31.39
C ASP A 407 41.00 -33.24 31.02
N SER A 408 40.33 -32.47 31.88
CA SER A 408 40.05 -31.04 31.65
C SER A 408 41.33 -30.19 31.76
N PRO A 409 41.46 -29.07 31.02
CA PRO A 409 42.64 -28.21 31.09
C PRO A 409 42.92 -27.68 32.50
N ARG A 410 44.21 -27.51 32.85
CA ARG A 410 44.66 -26.92 34.14
C ARG A 410 43.99 -25.58 34.46
N SER A 411 43.72 -24.78 33.44
CA SER A 411 43.05 -23.48 33.56
C SER A 411 41.61 -23.58 34.06
N VAL A 412 40.94 -24.73 33.86
CA VAL A 412 39.62 -25.05 34.40
C VAL A 412 39.74 -25.57 35.82
N LEU A 413 40.61 -26.56 36.05
CA LEU A 413 40.82 -27.19 37.36
C LEU A 413 41.21 -26.17 38.45
N ARG A 414 42.13 -25.25 38.12
CA ARG A 414 42.52 -24.14 39.01
C ARG A 414 41.35 -23.26 39.44
N LYS A 415 40.34 -23.08 38.58
CA LYS A 415 39.17 -22.22 38.82
C LYS A 415 38.05 -22.88 39.63
N LEU A 416 38.09 -24.20 39.87
CA LEU A 416 37.11 -24.88 40.71
C LEU A 416 37.00 -24.22 42.08
N SER A 417 35.83 -24.19 42.69
CA SER A 417 35.68 -23.71 44.07
C SER A 417 35.83 -24.86 45.09
N VAL A 418 36.09 -24.52 46.36
CA VAL A 418 36.06 -25.52 47.46
C VAL A 418 34.70 -26.22 47.52
N ARG A 419 33.59 -25.49 47.32
CA ARG A 419 32.24 -26.07 47.26
C ARG A 419 32.10 -27.10 46.13
N GLN A 420 32.62 -26.81 44.95
CA GLN A 420 32.57 -27.76 43.83
C GLN A 420 33.44 -28.99 44.08
N LEU A 421 34.63 -28.82 44.67
CA LEU A 421 35.46 -29.94 45.09
C LEU A 421 34.70 -30.83 46.07
N ASN A 422 34.04 -30.25 47.06
CA ASN A 422 33.24 -30.99 48.04
C ASN A 422 32.02 -31.70 47.44
N ASN A 423 31.52 -31.25 46.28
CA ASN A 423 30.41 -31.91 45.59
C ASN A 423 30.84 -32.99 44.59
N LEU A 424 32.16 -33.22 44.42
CA LEU A 424 32.64 -34.33 43.60
C LEU A 424 32.41 -35.67 44.31
N THR A 425 32.39 -36.74 43.51
CA THR A 425 32.54 -38.11 43.99
C THR A 425 34.00 -38.42 44.34
N ASN A 426 34.25 -39.40 45.23
CA ASN A 426 35.61 -39.81 45.60
C ASN A 426 36.45 -40.17 44.36
N LYS A 427 35.85 -40.86 43.39
CA LYS A 427 36.51 -41.22 42.12
C LYS A 427 36.91 -40.00 41.30
N GLN A 428 36.04 -38.99 41.19
CA GLN A 428 36.34 -37.73 40.50
C GLN A 428 37.47 -36.98 41.19
N TYR A 429 37.38 -36.81 42.52
CA TYR A 429 38.35 -36.07 43.32
C TYR A 429 39.74 -36.71 43.28
N ASN A 430 39.83 -38.02 43.56
CA ASN A 430 41.12 -38.71 43.58
C ASN A 430 41.79 -38.68 42.20
N LEU A 431 41.03 -38.81 41.11
CA LEU A 431 41.60 -38.80 39.77
C LEU A 431 42.14 -37.43 39.35
N ILE A 432 41.48 -36.33 39.74
CA ILE A 432 41.95 -34.97 39.39
C ILE A 432 43.19 -34.56 40.20
N ILE A 433 43.27 -34.96 41.47
CA ILE A 433 44.41 -34.64 42.33
C ILE A 433 45.64 -35.49 41.95
N THR A 434 45.45 -36.77 41.61
CA THR A 434 46.55 -37.66 41.22
C THR A 434 47.12 -37.34 39.85
N LYS A 435 46.28 -37.01 38.86
CA LYS A 435 46.75 -36.63 37.51
C LYS A 435 47.38 -35.25 37.46
N ASP A 436 46.91 -34.31 38.26
CA ASP A 436 47.35 -32.91 38.17
C ASP A 436 47.38 -32.22 39.55
N PRO A 437 48.30 -32.63 40.44
CA PRO A 437 48.41 -32.06 41.78
C PRO A 437 48.72 -30.56 41.74
N GLN A 438 49.44 -30.12 40.70
CA GLN A 438 49.86 -28.72 40.48
C GLN A 438 48.71 -27.78 40.07
N SER A 439 47.51 -28.31 39.82
CA SER A 439 46.32 -27.52 39.49
C SER A 439 45.55 -27.03 40.73
N PHE A 440 45.95 -27.43 41.93
CA PHE A 440 45.27 -27.05 43.18
C PHE A 440 46.28 -26.52 44.20
N SER A 441 45.96 -25.39 44.84
CA SER A 441 46.75 -24.90 45.97
C SER A 441 46.52 -25.79 47.19
N GLU A 442 47.55 -26.01 48.00
CA GLU A 442 47.47 -26.78 49.24
C GLU A 442 46.34 -26.32 50.17
N LYS A 443 46.20 -25.01 50.38
CA LYS A 443 45.11 -24.38 51.15
C LYS A 443 43.69 -24.72 50.63
N LYS A 444 43.55 -25.03 49.34
CA LYS A 444 42.27 -25.37 48.71
C LYS A 444 41.95 -26.85 48.86
N ILE A 445 42.98 -27.70 48.81
CA ILE A 445 42.89 -29.14 49.11
C ILE A 445 42.51 -29.32 50.59
N GLN A 446 43.24 -28.67 51.51
CA GLN A 446 42.99 -28.73 52.96
C GLN A 446 41.57 -28.29 53.36
N LYS A 447 40.99 -27.32 52.63
CA LYS A 447 39.61 -26.87 52.89
C LYS A 447 38.53 -27.78 52.31
N SER A 448 38.91 -28.83 51.59
CA SER A 448 37.95 -29.79 51.03
C SER A 448 37.65 -30.93 52.02
N ARG A 449 36.47 -31.53 51.93
CA ARG A 449 36.06 -32.67 52.79
C ARG A 449 36.89 -33.95 52.56
N PHE A 450 37.70 -33.94 51.51
CA PHE A 450 38.53 -35.07 51.07
C PHE A 450 40.00 -34.90 51.46
N ALA A 451 40.31 -33.92 52.31
CA ALA A 451 41.65 -33.70 52.85
C ALA A 451 42.03 -34.71 53.95
N ASN A 452 41.04 -35.43 54.48
CA ASN A 452 41.17 -36.37 55.59
C ASN A 452 41.14 -37.82 55.10
#